data_AF-A0A9C8T1S1-F1
#
_entry.id   AF-A0A9C8T1S1-F1
#
_cell.length_a   1.000
_cell.length_b   1.000
_cell.length_c   1.000
_cell.angle_alpha   90.00
_cell.angle_beta   90.00
_cell.angle_gamma   90.00
#
_symmetry.space_group_name_H-M   'P 1'
#
loop_
_entity.id
_entity.type
_entity.pdbx_description
1 polymer ?
#
loop_
_entity_poly.entity_id
_entity_poly.type
_entity_poly.pdbx_seq_one_letter_code
_entity_poly.pdbx_strand_id
1 'polypeptide(L)'
;MDTLPLVYSVPVAAPEPSLQDNTADLDRLRVALVHALDDSPAARPLDLEIPFRAMAPVAARFRAAGFSGHAVLNVLPHRLELVDFLAAPSPVLPAMALDLGTTHLEATLLDLATGARLARAHTPNRQIEYGADILSRIHFAATTDESGVSGRVLLQEAVVESINTLAGELARGAGVAPEQIRAVSVSGNTTMVHLLLGLNPYHICREPYIPLVNAPDPLAASEIGLAVHPLAPVWVLPSTGSYFGGDLISGILASGLDRMEQTCMLIDVGTNAEVVLGNRDWLIACAGAAGPALEGGVARMGMRAGPGAIEHVRVDRKAWRLEYTTIDDTPPAGICGSGLIDLVAELYLARIVDLRGKLQPGGDDGPPARQRFIRERLQKVEGEWAFVVVPAQETVHGRPVVLSQVDLDAMMRSKAAMYAILTTLTSQVGVEFADLETIFVAGAFGRHIDPRQAIVLGMLPDLPLSSYHPLGNSSLAGAELILLDGEARKRSSEIGRRITYIELNVNQEFMIRFSGSRFIPHTDPALFPSVPVFGNEQQDRKA
;
A
#
# COMPACT_ATOMS: atom_id res chain seq x y z
N MET A 1 6.40 27.10 6.42
CA MET A 1 5.35 26.17 5.94
C MET A 1 5.90 24.82 5.57
N ASP A 2 7.05 24.80 4.90
CA ASP A 2 7.64 23.59 4.30
C ASP A 2 7.97 22.50 5.32
N THR A 3 7.93 22.81 6.62
CA THR A 3 8.13 21.83 7.70
C THR A 3 6.99 21.81 8.70
N LEU A 4 5.89 22.52 8.43
CA LEU A 4 4.75 22.58 9.34
C LEU A 4 3.88 21.32 9.16
N PRO A 5 3.35 20.73 10.25
CA PRO A 5 2.34 19.71 10.14
C PRO A 5 1.04 20.29 9.55
N LEU A 6 0.15 19.43 9.10
CA LEU A 6 -1.11 19.81 8.45
C LEU A 6 -2.01 20.63 9.37
N VAL A 7 -1.92 20.39 10.68
CA VAL A 7 -2.55 21.20 11.72
C VAL A 7 -1.53 21.49 12.82
N TYR A 8 -1.47 22.74 13.26
CA TYR A 8 -0.59 23.14 14.36
C TYR A 8 -1.24 24.23 15.21
N SER A 9 -0.67 24.49 16.38
CA SER A 9 -1.14 25.54 17.27
C SER A 9 -0.07 26.58 17.53
N VAL A 10 -0.45 27.84 17.58
CA VAL A 10 0.43 29.01 17.77
C VAL A 10 0.00 29.76 19.02
N PRO A 11 0.91 30.09 19.96
CA PRO A 11 0.57 30.94 21.09
C PRO A 11 0.24 32.36 20.61
N VAL A 12 -0.88 32.90 21.09
CA VAL A 12 -1.35 34.24 20.72
C VAL A 12 -1.86 34.95 21.97
N ALA A 13 -1.51 36.22 22.12
CA ALA A 13 -2.07 37.11 23.12
C ALA A 13 -2.40 38.46 22.48
N ALA A 14 -3.52 39.05 22.89
CA ALA A 14 -3.95 40.37 22.46
C ALA A 14 -4.37 41.23 23.67
N PRO A 15 -4.28 42.56 23.58
CA PRO A 15 -4.83 43.46 24.59
C PRO A 15 -6.34 43.26 24.76
N GLU A 16 -6.82 43.34 26.00
CA GLU A 16 -8.25 43.29 26.29
C GLU A 16 -9.01 44.48 25.64
N PRO A 17 -10.26 44.29 25.21
CA PRO A 17 -11.06 45.36 24.62
C PRO A 17 -11.34 46.47 25.64
N SER A 18 -11.37 47.71 25.14
CA SER A 18 -11.62 48.90 25.96
C SER A 18 -12.48 49.92 25.20
N LEU A 19 -12.86 51.03 25.84
CA LEU A 19 -13.53 52.12 25.14
C LEU A 19 -12.61 52.82 24.12
N GLN A 20 -11.28 52.71 24.31
CA GLN A 20 -10.27 53.26 23.40
C GLN A 20 -9.91 52.29 22.26
N ASP A 21 -10.27 51.02 22.39
CA ASP A 21 -10.06 49.96 21.40
C ASP A 21 -11.27 49.02 21.41
N ASN A 22 -12.22 49.33 20.54
CA ASN A 22 -13.46 48.59 20.33
C ASN A 22 -13.39 47.60 19.15
N THR A 23 -12.18 47.18 18.74
CA THR A 23 -12.01 46.18 17.69
C THR A 23 -12.66 44.85 18.07
N ALA A 24 -13.38 44.24 17.12
CA ALA A 24 -14.10 42.98 17.30
C ALA A 24 -13.15 41.82 17.63
N ASP A 25 -13.65 40.80 18.33
CA ASP A 25 -12.81 39.70 18.87
C ASP A 25 -12.01 38.96 17.80
N LEU A 26 -12.65 38.63 16.67
CA LEU A 26 -11.97 37.91 15.59
C LEU A 26 -10.99 38.79 14.82
N ASP A 27 -11.26 40.08 14.69
CA ASP A 27 -10.32 41.02 14.05
C ASP A 27 -9.11 41.25 14.95
N ARG A 28 -9.34 41.40 16.26
CA ARG A 28 -8.30 41.46 17.29
C ARG A 28 -7.43 40.20 17.27
N LEU A 29 -8.05 39.02 17.23
CA LEU A 29 -7.34 37.75 17.14
C LEU A 29 -6.55 37.62 15.84
N ARG A 30 -7.13 38.04 14.71
CA ARG A 30 -6.46 38.01 13.40
C ARG A 30 -5.19 38.86 13.41
N VAL A 31 -5.26 40.09 13.93
CA VAL A 31 -4.09 40.97 14.06
C VAL A 31 -3.03 40.34 14.95
N ALA A 32 -3.40 39.87 16.13
CA ALA A 32 -2.46 39.24 17.07
C ALA A 32 -1.81 37.97 16.49
N LEU A 33 -2.59 37.18 15.75
CA LEU A 33 -2.09 35.97 15.10
C LEU A 33 -1.13 36.28 13.94
N VAL A 34 -1.41 37.28 13.10
CA VAL A 34 -0.48 37.69 12.03
C VAL A 34 0.87 38.10 12.63
N HIS A 35 0.87 38.88 13.71
CA HIS A 35 2.12 39.22 14.42
C HIS A 35 2.86 37.97 14.94
N ALA A 36 2.14 37.03 15.56
CA ALA A 36 2.74 35.79 16.06
C ALA A 36 3.31 34.89 14.94
N LEU A 37 2.74 34.96 13.73
CA LEU A 37 3.22 34.23 12.56
C LEU A 37 4.42 34.91 11.89
N ASP A 38 4.46 36.24 11.83
CA ASP A 38 5.58 37.01 11.24
C ASP A 38 6.89 36.82 12.02
N ASP A 39 6.81 36.62 13.32
CA ASP A 39 7.97 36.28 14.17
C ASP A 39 8.45 34.82 13.95
N SER A 40 7.72 34.02 13.16
CA SER A 40 8.09 32.66 12.79
C SER A 40 8.79 32.64 11.43
N PRO A 41 9.90 31.87 11.27
CA PRO A 41 10.60 31.72 9.98
C PRO A 41 9.74 31.10 8.85
N ALA A 42 8.47 30.80 9.12
CA ALA A 42 7.51 30.17 8.21
C ALA A 42 6.64 31.15 7.40
N ALA A 43 6.67 32.46 7.65
CA ALA A 43 5.70 33.41 7.08
C ALA A 43 6.05 33.93 5.66
N ARG A 44 5.29 33.46 4.68
CA ARG A 44 4.86 34.29 3.54
C ARG A 44 3.46 34.83 3.91
N PRO A 45 2.99 35.95 3.33
CA PRO A 45 1.60 36.36 3.50
C PRO A 45 0.70 35.34 2.81
N LEU A 46 0.22 34.35 3.57
CA LEU A 46 -0.92 33.54 3.19
C LEU A 46 -2.18 34.25 3.66
N ASP A 47 -3.25 34.08 2.90
CA ASP A 47 -4.56 34.52 3.33
C ASP A 47 -4.97 33.73 4.59
N LEU A 48 -5.21 34.45 5.68
CA LEU A 48 -5.70 33.91 6.94
C LEU A 48 -7.23 33.98 6.94
N GLU A 49 -7.86 32.82 6.87
CA GLU A 49 -9.30 32.67 6.85
C GLU A 49 -9.83 32.10 8.17
N ILE A 50 -11.07 32.44 8.49
CA ILE A 50 -11.80 31.86 9.63
C ILE A 50 -13.06 31.23 9.04
N PRO A 51 -13.16 29.90 8.95
CA PRO A 51 -14.34 29.25 8.42
C PRO A 51 -15.60 29.72 9.18
N PHE A 52 -16.71 29.90 8.46
CA PHE A 52 -17.95 30.42 9.05
C PHE A 52 -18.38 29.66 10.32
N ARG A 53 -18.24 28.32 10.32
CA ARG A 53 -18.56 27.46 11.47
C ARG A 53 -17.62 27.65 12.67
N ALA A 54 -16.41 28.17 12.46
CA ALA A 54 -15.41 28.42 13.50
C ALA A 54 -15.56 29.80 14.16
N MET A 55 -16.12 30.79 13.45
CA MET A 55 -16.16 32.19 13.89
C MET A 55 -16.70 32.37 15.32
N ALA A 56 -17.92 31.90 15.61
CA ALA A 56 -18.53 32.09 16.92
C ALA A 56 -17.82 31.27 18.03
N PRO A 57 -17.52 29.97 17.86
CA PRO A 57 -16.78 29.20 18.85
C PRO A 57 -15.39 29.76 19.17
N VAL A 58 -14.63 30.16 18.14
CA VAL A 58 -13.28 30.73 18.29
C VAL A 58 -13.33 32.04 19.06
N ALA A 59 -14.23 32.96 18.68
CA ALA A 59 -14.38 34.24 19.37
C ALA A 59 -14.75 34.05 20.86
N ALA A 60 -15.71 33.15 21.14
CA ALA A 60 -16.15 32.86 22.48
C ALA A 60 -15.03 32.27 23.35
N ARG A 61 -14.26 31.31 22.81
CA ARG A 61 -13.12 30.68 23.52
C ARG A 61 -11.98 31.68 23.74
N PHE A 62 -11.67 32.50 22.75
CA PHE A 62 -10.65 33.55 22.84
C PHE A 62 -10.96 34.55 23.98
N ARG A 63 -12.20 35.03 24.03
CA ARG A 63 -12.67 35.91 25.10
C ARG A 63 -12.67 35.22 26.47
N ALA A 64 -13.16 33.97 26.54
CA ALA A 64 -13.19 33.21 27.79
C ALA A 64 -11.79 32.94 28.36
N ALA A 65 -10.77 32.87 27.50
CA ALA A 65 -9.37 32.70 27.88
C ALA A 65 -8.68 34.02 28.27
N GLY A 66 -9.40 35.15 28.34
CA GLY A 66 -8.79 36.45 28.64
C GLY A 66 -7.89 36.95 27.51
N PHE A 67 -8.26 36.67 26.26
CA PHE A 67 -7.54 37.13 25.07
C PHE A 67 -6.08 36.64 24.97
N SER A 68 -5.75 35.54 25.66
CA SER A 68 -4.43 34.89 25.65
C SER A 68 -4.58 33.38 25.64
N GLY A 69 -3.85 32.69 24.76
CA GLY A 69 -3.99 31.24 24.56
C GLY A 69 -3.31 30.76 23.29
N HIS A 70 -3.88 29.76 22.63
CA HIS A 70 -3.33 29.11 21.45
C HIS A 70 -4.36 29.08 20.32
N ALA A 71 -4.02 29.67 19.18
CA ALA A 71 -4.77 29.58 17.94
C ALA A 71 -4.43 28.25 17.24
N VAL A 72 -5.44 27.49 16.81
CA VAL A 72 -5.26 26.24 16.06
C VAL A 72 -5.51 26.47 14.58
N LEU A 73 -4.55 26.10 13.74
CA LEU A 73 -4.50 26.43 12.33
C LEU A 73 -4.42 25.17 11.47
N ASN A 74 -5.26 25.10 10.44
CA ASN A 74 -5.06 24.21 9.30
C ASN A 74 -4.09 24.86 8.31
N VAL A 75 -3.13 24.09 7.80
CA VAL A 75 -2.14 24.51 6.80
C VAL A 75 -2.54 23.97 5.43
N LEU A 76 -3.23 24.78 4.63
CA LEU A 76 -3.73 24.41 3.30
C LEU A 76 -2.84 25.02 2.20
N PRO A 77 -2.94 24.58 0.92
CA PRO A 77 -1.98 24.97 -0.13
C PRO A 77 -1.80 26.48 -0.34
N HIS A 78 -2.87 27.25 -0.17
CA HIS A 78 -2.89 28.70 -0.46
C HIS A 78 -3.44 29.55 0.68
N ARG A 79 -3.73 28.97 1.84
CA ARG A 79 -4.31 29.68 2.98
C ARG A 79 -4.04 28.98 4.30
N LEU A 80 -4.13 29.76 5.39
CA LEU A 80 -4.26 29.23 6.74
C LEU A 80 -5.71 29.38 7.19
N GLU A 81 -6.26 28.36 7.83
CA GLU A 81 -7.60 28.45 8.44
C GLU A 81 -7.51 28.40 9.95
N LEU A 82 -7.98 29.45 10.63
CA LEU A 82 -8.18 29.46 12.07
C LEU A 82 -9.45 28.71 12.43
N VAL A 83 -9.29 27.51 12.98
CA VAL A 83 -10.38 26.57 13.22
C VAL A 83 -10.74 26.39 14.69
N ASP A 84 -9.83 26.73 15.61
CA ASP A 84 -10.08 26.64 17.05
C ASP A 84 -9.21 27.60 17.86
N PHE A 85 -9.58 27.83 19.11
CA PHE A 85 -8.78 28.55 20.09
C PHE A 85 -8.79 27.81 21.44
N LEU A 86 -7.61 27.53 21.98
CA LEU A 86 -7.41 26.80 23.23
C LEU A 86 -6.83 27.73 24.29
N ALA A 87 -7.37 27.69 25.51
CA ALA A 87 -6.85 28.51 26.61
C ALA A 87 -5.42 28.13 27.03
N ALA A 88 -5.02 26.89 26.76
CA ALA A 88 -3.71 26.33 27.05
C ALA A 88 -3.27 25.45 25.86
N PRO A 89 -1.96 25.14 25.71
CA PRO A 89 -1.51 24.23 24.67
C PRO A 89 -2.20 22.87 24.84
N SER A 90 -2.64 22.27 23.74
CA SER A 90 -3.18 20.91 23.77
C SER A 90 -2.05 19.94 24.14
N PRO A 91 -2.24 19.00 25.08
CA PRO A 91 -1.23 17.98 25.38
C PRO A 91 -0.89 17.10 24.17
N VAL A 92 -1.86 16.93 23.28
CA VAL A 92 -1.77 16.11 22.07
C VAL A 92 -2.56 16.81 20.95
N LEU A 93 -2.08 16.76 19.72
CA LEU A 93 -2.82 17.13 18.51
C LEU A 93 -3.03 15.89 17.63
N PRO A 94 -4.05 15.07 17.91
CA PRO A 94 -4.24 13.79 17.23
C PRO A 94 -4.57 13.98 15.74
N ALA A 95 -3.95 13.20 14.86
CA ALA A 95 -4.25 13.14 13.44
C ALA A 95 -4.16 11.71 12.92
N MET A 96 -5.02 11.36 11.97
CA MET A 96 -5.15 10.00 11.46
C MET A 96 -4.55 9.88 10.06
N ALA A 97 -3.50 9.08 9.92
CA ALA A 97 -2.99 8.64 8.62
C ALA A 97 -3.73 7.36 8.22
N LEU A 98 -4.30 7.33 7.00
CA LEU A 98 -5.11 6.22 6.49
C LEU A 98 -4.52 5.69 5.19
N ASP A 99 -4.25 4.38 5.17
CA ASP A 99 -4.11 3.58 3.96
C ASP A 99 -5.48 2.96 3.61
N LEU A 100 -6.06 3.45 2.52
CA LEU A 100 -7.36 3.09 1.99
C LEU A 100 -7.22 1.95 0.99
N GLY A 101 -6.97 0.75 1.52
CA GLY A 101 -6.89 -0.46 0.72
C GLY A 101 -8.26 -0.97 0.24
N THR A 102 -8.26 -1.70 -0.87
CA THR A 102 -9.48 -2.32 -1.41
C THR A 102 -10.02 -3.40 -0.47
N THR A 103 -9.17 -4.13 0.24
CA THR A 103 -9.60 -5.22 1.12
C THR A 103 -9.67 -4.82 2.59
N HIS A 104 -8.65 -4.11 3.08
CA HIS A 104 -8.57 -3.64 4.46
C HIS A 104 -8.14 -2.19 4.46
N LEU A 105 -8.54 -1.48 5.50
CA LEU A 105 -8.07 -0.15 5.84
C LEU A 105 -7.05 -0.33 6.95
N GLU A 106 -5.91 0.35 6.85
CA GLU A 106 -4.93 0.43 7.93
C GLU A 106 -4.70 1.89 8.28
N ALA A 107 -4.65 2.21 9.57
CA ALA A 107 -4.45 3.59 9.99
C ALA A 107 -3.57 3.71 11.24
N THR A 108 -2.88 4.84 11.30
CA THR A 108 -2.07 5.28 12.43
C THR A 108 -2.65 6.58 12.97
N LEU A 109 -2.79 6.67 14.30
CA LEU A 109 -3.03 7.93 14.98
C LEU A 109 -1.70 8.51 15.46
N LEU A 110 -1.39 9.72 15.03
CA LEU A 110 -0.18 10.46 15.36
C LEU A 110 -0.52 11.67 16.24
N ASP A 111 0.45 12.11 17.05
CA ASP A 111 0.46 13.45 17.62
C ASP A 111 1.21 14.41 16.69
N LEU A 112 0.53 15.39 16.10
CA LEU A 112 1.14 16.36 15.19
C LEU A 112 2.15 17.29 15.87
N ALA A 113 2.08 17.45 17.19
CA ALA A 113 3.02 18.29 17.92
C ALA A 113 4.40 17.63 18.07
N THR A 114 4.44 16.31 18.20
CA THR A 114 5.66 15.55 18.50
C THR A 114 6.08 14.57 17.40
N GLY A 115 5.18 14.25 16.47
CA GLY A 115 5.32 13.16 15.50
C GLY A 115 5.16 11.76 16.11
N ALA A 116 4.82 11.65 17.40
CA ALA A 116 4.74 10.37 18.08
C ALA A 116 3.52 9.56 17.61
N ARG A 117 3.71 8.25 17.41
CA ARG A 117 2.61 7.33 17.14
C ARG A 117 1.86 7.01 18.44
N LEU A 118 0.57 7.32 18.46
CA LEU A 118 -0.32 7.11 19.61
C LEU A 118 -1.02 5.75 19.55
N ALA A 119 -1.50 5.36 18.38
CA ALA A 119 -2.19 4.09 18.15
C ALA A 119 -2.04 3.64 16.69
N ARG A 120 -2.22 2.34 16.43
CA ARG A 120 -2.33 1.76 15.09
C ARG A 120 -3.42 0.70 15.11
N ALA A 121 -4.22 0.65 14.07
CA ALA A 121 -5.31 -0.30 13.94
C ALA A 121 -5.55 -0.62 12.45
N HIS A 122 -6.30 -1.68 12.19
CA HIS A 122 -6.77 -2.02 10.85
C HIS A 122 -8.20 -2.57 10.94
N THR A 123 -8.95 -2.45 9.86
CA THR A 123 -10.32 -2.99 9.78
C THR A 123 -10.63 -3.47 8.36
N PRO A 124 -11.49 -4.47 8.15
CA PRO A 124 -11.94 -4.84 6.81
C PRO A 124 -12.64 -3.68 6.09
N ASN A 125 -12.45 -3.59 4.78
CA ASN A 125 -13.18 -2.66 3.93
C ASN A 125 -14.59 -3.22 3.68
N ARG A 126 -15.61 -2.62 4.29
CA ARG A 126 -17.01 -3.07 4.15
C ARG A 126 -17.56 -3.03 2.73
N GLN A 127 -16.91 -2.30 1.81
CA GLN A 127 -17.25 -2.34 0.39
C GLN A 127 -17.16 -3.75 -0.23
N ILE A 128 -16.50 -4.71 0.44
CA ILE A 128 -16.49 -6.11 0.04
C ILE A 128 -17.89 -6.71 -0.10
N GLU A 129 -18.88 -6.19 0.63
CA GLU A 129 -20.28 -6.61 0.55
C GLU A 129 -20.90 -6.33 -0.83
N TYR A 130 -20.39 -5.32 -1.55
CA TYR A 130 -20.90 -4.88 -2.85
C TYR A 130 -20.00 -5.26 -4.02
N GLY A 131 -18.77 -5.68 -3.75
CA GLY A 131 -17.82 -6.11 -4.77
C GLY A 131 -16.50 -6.59 -4.17
N ALA A 132 -16.08 -7.79 -4.59
CA ALA A 132 -14.84 -8.41 -4.12
C ALA A 132 -13.58 -7.69 -4.61
N ASP A 133 -13.68 -6.96 -5.73
CA ASP A 133 -12.57 -6.28 -6.39
C ASP A 133 -12.96 -4.87 -6.90
N ILE A 134 -11.99 -4.13 -7.43
CA ILE A 134 -12.19 -2.76 -7.93
C ILE A 134 -13.23 -2.70 -9.05
N LEU A 135 -13.16 -3.61 -10.04
CA LEU A 135 -14.03 -3.58 -11.22
C LEU A 135 -15.49 -3.88 -10.86
N SER A 136 -15.72 -4.86 -10.00
CA SER A 136 -17.05 -5.19 -9.49
C SER A 136 -17.65 -4.02 -8.72
N ARG A 137 -16.86 -3.31 -7.91
CA ARG A 137 -17.30 -2.07 -7.23
C ARG A 137 -17.62 -0.94 -8.22
N ILE A 138 -16.82 -0.75 -9.27
CA ILE A 138 -17.12 0.26 -10.30
C ILE A 138 -18.45 -0.05 -11.00
N HIS A 139 -18.69 -1.32 -11.35
CA HIS A 139 -19.96 -1.73 -11.94
C HIS A 139 -21.13 -1.56 -10.98
N PHE A 140 -20.96 -1.93 -9.71
CA PHE A 140 -21.98 -1.72 -8.67
C PHE A 140 -22.27 -0.23 -8.46
N ALA A 141 -21.27 0.65 -8.51
CA ALA A 141 -21.48 2.09 -8.40
C ALA A 141 -22.41 2.66 -9.49
N ALA A 142 -22.53 1.98 -10.63
CA ALA A 142 -23.42 2.35 -11.72
C ALA A 142 -24.85 1.80 -11.58
N THR A 143 -25.15 1.01 -10.55
CA THR A 143 -26.49 0.48 -10.30
C THR A 143 -27.32 1.43 -9.44
N THR A 144 -28.62 1.18 -9.43
CA THR A 144 -29.60 1.78 -8.52
C THR A 144 -30.45 0.65 -7.97
N ASP A 145 -30.63 0.60 -6.65
CA ASP A 145 -31.45 -0.43 -6.01
C ASP A 145 -32.96 -0.17 -6.20
N GLU A 146 -33.78 -1.11 -5.72
CA GLU A 146 -35.25 -1.02 -5.83
C GLU A 146 -35.85 0.17 -5.09
N SER A 147 -35.14 0.74 -4.11
CA SER A 147 -35.54 1.91 -3.34
C SER A 147 -35.13 3.24 -4.00
N GLY A 148 -34.36 3.18 -5.09
CA GLY A 148 -33.86 4.34 -5.82
C GLY A 148 -32.50 4.85 -5.33
N VAL A 149 -31.84 4.15 -4.41
CA VAL A 149 -30.51 4.53 -3.91
C VAL A 149 -29.44 4.07 -4.89
N SER A 150 -28.54 4.96 -5.26
CA SER A 150 -27.42 4.62 -6.14
C SER A 150 -26.40 3.74 -5.42
N GLY A 151 -25.90 2.70 -6.09
CA GLY A 151 -24.83 1.86 -5.56
C GLY A 151 -23.56 2.65 -5.20
N ARG A 152 -23.33 3.81 -5.83
CA ARG A 152 -22.25 4.73 -5.46
C ARG A 152 -22.40 5.27 -4.04
N VAL A 153 -23.62 5.61 -3.62
CA VAL A 153 -23.91 6.10 -2.27
C VAL A 153 -23.66 4.99 -1.25
N LEU A 154 -24.16 3.78 -1.51
CA LEU A 154 -23.95 2.63 -0.63
C LEU A 154 -22.45 2.28 -0.45
N LEU A 155 -21.67 2.33 -1.55
CA LEU A 155 -20.23 2.13 -1.49
C LEU A 155 -19.51 3.23 -0.69
N GLN A 156 -19.97 4.48 -0.78
CA GLN A 156 -19.41 5.61 -0.04
C GLN A 156 -19.73 5.50 1.45
N GLU A 157 -20.98 5.18 1.79
CA GLU A 157 -21.42 4.96 3.17
C GLU A 157 -20.63 3.82 3.83
N ALA A 158 -20.45 2.69 3.13
CA ALA A 158 -19.72 1.55 3.67
C ALA A 158 -18.24 1.86 3.96
N VAL A 159 -17.56 2.61 3.08
CA VAL A 159 -16.16 3.00 3.33
C VAL A 159 -16.03 4.05 4.43
N VAL A 160 -16.94 5.03 4.49
CA VAL A 160 -16.98 6.01 5.58
C VAL A 160 -17.25 5.34 6.92
N GLU A 161 -18.16 4.36 6.97
CA GLU A 161 -18.42 3.60 8.19
C GLU A 161 -17.19 2.78 8.63
N SER A 162 -16.45 2.21 7.67
CA SER A 162 -15.18 1.53 7.94
C SER A 162 -14.16 2.49 8.54
N ILE A 163 -13.99 3.69 7.96
CA ILE A 163 -13.08 4.73 8.47
C ILE A 163 -13.51 5.22 9.86
N ASN A 164 -14.80 5.45 10.08
CA ASN A 164 -15.33 5.92 11.36
C ASN A 164 -15.15 4.87 12.46
N THR A 165 -15.35 3.60 12.14
CA THR A 165 -15.05 2.48 13.06
C THR A 165 -13.57 2.50 13.45
N LEU A 166 -12.68 2.63 12.46
CA LEU A 166 -11.24 2.66 12.66
C LEU A 166 -10.77 3.88 13.46
N ALA A 167 -11.33 5.06 13.18
CA ALA A 167 -11.07 6.28 13.94
C ALA A 167 -11.48 6.14 15.42
N GLY A 168 -12.63 5.51 15.69
CA GLY A 168 -13.09 5.21 17.04
C GLY A 168 -12.19 4.22 17.80
N GLU A 169 -11.69 3.19 17.12
CA GLU A 169 -10.71 2.24 17.67
C GLU A 169 -9.39 2.93 18.02
N LEU A 170 -8.86 3.73 17.11
CA LEU A 170 -7.64 4.51 17.31
C LEU A 170 -7.78 5.50 18.48
N ALA A 171 -8.87 6.27 18.50
CA ALA A 171 -9.14 7.25 19.55
C ALA A 171 -9.21 6.58 20.93
N ARG A 172 -9.93 5.45 21.03
CA ARG A 172 -10.00 4.64 22.24
C ARG A 172 -8.63 4.09 22.65
N GLY A 173 -7.83 3.60 21.70
CA GLY A 173 -6.48 3.11 21.95
C GLY A 173 -5.53 4.18 22.49
N ALA A 174 -5.73 5.44 22.07
CA ALA A 174 -4.94 6.60 22.51
C ALA A 174 -5.54 7.35 23.71
N GLY A 175 -6.71 6.96 24.21
CA GLY A 175 -7.38 7.64 25.32
C GLY A 175 -7.91 9.04 24.98
N VAL A 176 -8.24 9.29 23.71
CA VAL A 176 -8.83 10.55 23.22
C VAL A 176 -10.23 10.31 22.65
N ALA A 177 -11.03 11.36 22.49
CA ALA A 177 -12.30 11.29 21.79
C ALA A 177 -12.09 11.42 20.26
N PRO A 178 -12.92 10.76 19.41
CA PRO A 178 -12.82 10.87 17.96
C PRO A 178 -12.90 12.32 17.45
N GLU A 179 -13.69 13.17 18.09
CA GLU A 179 -13.85 14.60 17.75
C GLU A 179 -12.58 15.42 18.04
N GLN A 180 -11.59 14.84 18.74
CA GLN A 180 -10.28 15.44 18.96
C GLN A 180 -9.29 15.10 17.84
N ILE A 181 -9.62 14.20 16.90
CA ILE A 181 -8.80 13.95 15.71
C ILE A 181 -8.94 15.16 14.78
N ARG A 182 -7.87 15.95 14.69
CA ARG A 182 -7.84 17.27 14.06
C ARG A 182 -7.47 17.26 12.60
N ALA A 183 -6.92 16.17 12.06
CA ALA A 183 -6.58 16.05 10.64
C ALA A 183 -6.63 14.59 10.18
N VAL A 184 -6.88 14.38 8.89
CA VAL A 184 -6.85 13.07 8.26
C VAL A 184 -6.04 13.16 6.97
N SER A 185 -5.12 12.23 6.74
CA SER A 185 -4.50 12.04 5.42
C SER A 185 -4.92 10.69 4.84
N VAL A 186 -5.25 10.65 3.56
CA VAL A 186 -5.74 9.44 2.87
C VAL A 186 -4.81 9.10 1.72
N SER A 187 -4.24 7.89 1.79
CA SER A 187 -3.46 7.26 0.74
C SER A 187 -4.24 6.07 0.18
N GLY A 188 -4.31 5.88 -1.13
CA GLY A 188 -4.99 4.74 -1.73
C GLY A 188 -5.14 4.86 -3.23
N ASN A 189 -5.53 3.76 -3.88
CA ASN A 189 -5.69 3.77 -5.33
C ASN A 189 -6.84 4.71 -5.78
N THR A 190 -6.74 5.16 -7.04
CA THR A 190 -7.65 6.16 -7.63
C THR A 190 -9.12 5.79 -7.45
N THR A 191 -9.49 4.50 -7.59
CA THR A 191 -10.89 4.09 -7.46
C THR A 191 -11.37 4.20 -6.02
N MET A 192 -10.58 3.76 -5.04
CA MET A 192 -10.96 3.83 -3.63
C MET A 192 -11.17 5.28 -3.18
N VAL A 193 -10.31 6.20 -3.63
CA VAL A 193 -10.48 7.64 -3.41
C VAL A 193 -11.79 8.16 -4.01
N HIS A 194 -12.12 7.79 -5.26
CA HIS A 194 -13.38 8.22 -5.87
C HIS A 194 -14.60 7.72 -5.09
N LEU A 195 -14.57 6.47 -4.63
CA LEU A 195 -15.66 5.91 -3.82
C LEU A 195 -15.79 6.59 -2.46
N LEU A 196 -14.67 6.88 -1.77
CA LEU A 196 -14.68 7.64 -0.51
C LEU A 196 -15.30 9.03 -0.68
N LEU A 197 -14.95 9.72 -1.76
CA LEU A 197 -15.45 11.06 -2.05
C LEU A 197 -16.86 11.06 -2.68
N GLY A 198 -17.49 9.89 -2.86
CA GLY A 198 -18.81 9.78 -3.50
C GLY A 198 -18.83 10.18 -4.98
N LEU A 199 -17.67 10.18 -5.63
CA LEU A 199 -17.47 10.55 -7.03
C LEU A 199 -17.73 9.37 -7.97
N ASN A 200 -18.16 9.65 -9.20
CA ASN A 200 -18.47 8.62 -10.18
C ASN A 200 -17.18 7.98 -10.75
N PRO A 201 -16.91 6.67 -10.52
CA PRO A 201 -15.70 6.02 -11.01
C PRO A 201 -15.84 5.44 -12.43
N TYR A 202 -16.98 5.64 -13.10
CA TYR A 202 -17.37 4.95 -14.35
C TYR A 202 -16.30 4.95 -15.46
N HIS A 203 -15.57 6.06 -15.63
CA HIS A 203 -14.58 6.22 -16.71
C HIS A 203 -13.19 5.65 -16.36
N ILE A 204 -12.94 5.26 -15.10
CA ILE A 204 -11.63 4.77 -14.65
C ILE A 204 -11.22 3.50 -15.40
N CYS A 205 -12.13 2.54 -15.52
CA CYS A 205 -11.87 1.24 -16.16
C CYS A 205 -12.26 1.17 -17.64
N ARG A 206 -12.55 2.31 -18.27
CA ARG A 206 -13.00 2.38 -19.66
C ARG A 206 -12.05 3.22 -20.46
N GLU A 207 -11.56 2.69 -21.58
CA GLU A 207 -10.73 3.42 -22.52
C GLU A 207 -11.35 4.80 -22.85
N PRO A 208 -10.59 5.90 -22.75
CA PRO A 208 -9.12 5.98 -22.55
C PRO A 208 -8.65 6.09 -21.08
N TYR A 209 -9.36 5.48 -20.13
CA TYR A 209 -9.01 5.32 -18.71
C TYR A 209 -8.80 6.64 -17.97
N ILE A 210 -9.83 7.50 -18.00
CA ILE A 210 -9.75 8.86 -17.44
C ILE A 210 -10.51 8.92 -16.12
N PRO A 211 -9.82 9.15 -14.97
CA PRO A 211 -10.49 9.43 -13.71
C PRO A 211 -11.14 10.82 -13.71
N LEU A 212 -12.12 11.04 -12.82
CA LEU A 212 -12.78 12.34 -12.69
C LEU A 212 -11.80 13.40 -12.16
N VAL A 213 -10.98 13.02 -11.17
CA VAL A 213 -9.98 13.89 -10.56
C VAL A 213 -8.76 13.06 -10.13
N ASN A 214 -7.58 13.64 -10.31
CA ASN A 214 -6.31 13.05 -9.87
C ASN A 214 -5.82 13.66 -8.55
N ALA A 215 -5.97 14.97 -8.38
CA ALA A 215 -5.54 15.70 -7.18
C ALA A 215 -6.71 16.53 -6.65
N PRO A 216 -7.61 15.94 -5.83
CA PRO A 216 -8.69 16.69 -5.21
C PRO A 216 -8.11 17.69 -4.19
N ASP A 217 -8.72 18.88 -4.11
CA ASP A 217 -8.36 19.86 -3.08
C ASP A 217 -8.70 19.34 -1.68
N PRO A 218 -7.97 19.77 -0.62
CA PRO A 218 -8.32 19.44 0.75
C PRO A 218 -9.74 19.90 1.10
N LEU A 219 -10.47 19.05 1.80
CA LEU A 219 -11.85 19.26 2.20
C LEU A 219 -12.01 19.07 3.72
N ALA A 220 -13.10 19.55 4.30
CA ALA A 220 -13.42 19.30 5.70
C ALA A 220 -13.99 17.89 5.87
N ALA A 221 -13.62 17.21 6.97
CA ALA A 221 -14.11 15.89 7.34
C ALA A 221 -15.64 15.76 7.32
N SER A 222 -16.34 16.83 7.72
CA SER A 222 -17.80 16.85 7.73
C SER A 222 -18.46 16.84 6.34
N GLU A 223 -17.73 17.17 5.27
CA GLU A 223 -18.27 17.15 3.89
C GLU A 223 -18.43 15.74 3.34
N ILE A 224 -17.68 14.77 3.87
CA ILE A 224 -17.74 13.35 3.47
C ILE A 224 -18.23 12.43 4.58
N GLY A 225 -18.71 12.98 5.71
CA GLY A 225 -19.32 12.20 6.78
C GLY A 225 -18.35 11.50 7.73
N LEU A 226 -17.10 11.96 7.82
CA LEU A 226 -16.16 11.41 8.80
C LEU A 226 -16.48 11.91 10.23
N ALA A 227 -16.57 10.97 11.16
CA ALA A 227 -16.87 11.19 12.59
C ALA A 227 -15.60 11.55 13.38
N VAL A 228 -14.89 12.58 12.92
CA VAL A 228 -13.73 13.21 13.56
C VAL A 228 -14.04 14.69 13.84
N HIS A 229 -13.05 15.53 14.15
CA HIS A 229 -13.32 16.96 14.29
C HIS A 229 -13.98 17.51 13.00
N PRO A 230 -15.12 18.23 13.06
CA PRO A 230 -15.88 18.61 11.86
C PRO A 230 -15.12 19.48 10.85
N LEU A 231 -14.15 20.27 11.34
CA LEU A 231 -13.26 21.12 10.54
C LEU A 231 -11.87 20.50 10.35
N ALA A 232 -11.68 19.22 10.67
CA ALA A 232 -10.44 18.53 10.35
C ALA A 232 -10.24 18.53 8.83
N PRO A 233 -9.08 19.00 8.33
CA PRO A 233 -8.79 18.88 6.91
C PRO A 233 -8.52 17.41 6.59
N VAL A 234 -9.12 16.95 5.51
CA VAL A 234 -8.85 15.66 4.88
C VAL A 234 -7.95 15.93 3.68
N TRP A 235 -6.71 15.48 3.78
CA TRP A 235 -5.74 15.55 2.70
C TRP A 235 -5.66 14.22 1.97
N VAL A 236 -6.14 14.18 0.74
CA VAL A 236 -6.03 12.99 -0.11
C VAL A 236 -4.75 13.11 -0.93
N LEU A 237 -3.91 12.07 -0.91
CA LEU A 237 -2.74 12.06 -1.79
C LEU A 237 -3.18 12.05 -3.26
N PRO A 238 -2.45 12.75 -4.14
CA PRO A 238 -2.79 12.78 -5.55
C PRO A 238 -2.58 11.40 -6.19
N SER A 239 -3.20 11.19 -7.34
CA SER A 239 -2.99 10.05 -8.24
C SER A 239 -2.51 10.54 -9.61
N THR A 240 -2.07 9.62 -10.47
CA THR A 240 -1.72 9.88 -11.87
C THR A 240 -2.45 8.90 -12.78
N GLY A 241 -3.70 9.22 -13.12
CA GLY A 241 -4.52 8.36 -13.97
C GLY A 241 -5.25 7.27 -13.19
N SER A 242 -5.77 6.27 -13.91
CA SER A 242 -6.70 5.27 -13.33
C SER A 242 -6.04 4.26 -12.39
N TYR A 243 -4.79 3.88 -12.67
CA TYR A 243 -4.12 2.74 -12.04
C TYR A 243 -2.85 3.11 -11.28
N PHE A 244 -2.48 4.40 -11.27
CA PHE A 244 -1.38 4.90 -10.45
C PHE A 244 -1.94 5.80 -9.36
N GLY A 245 -2.16 5.23 -8.18
CA GLY A 245 -2.85 5.89 -7.07
C GLY A 245 -1.97 6.69 -6.13
N GLY A 246 -2.60 7.24 -5.09
CA GLY A 246 -1.90 7.94 -4.02
C GLY A 246 -1.12 6.99 -3.11
N ASP A 247 -1.46 5.71 -3.08
CA ASP A 247 -0.69 4.63 -2.47
C ASP A 247 0.73 4.52 -3.04
N LEU A 248 0.87 4.62 -4.37
CA LEU A 248 2.18 4.60 -5.01
C LEU A 248 2.95 5.90 -4.82
N ILE A 249 2.29 7.07 -4.88
CA ILE A 249 2.94 8.34 -4.55
C ILE A 249 3.42 8.34 -3.09
N SER A 250 2.62 7.80 -2.17
CA SER A 250 3.03 7.55 -0.79
C SER A 250 4.26 6.64 -0.71
N GLY A 251 4.29 5.56 -1.48
CA GLY A 251 5.46 4.68 -1.55
C GLY A 251 6.72 5.39 -2.03
N ILE A 252 6.59 6.26 -3.04
CA ILE A 252 7.69 7.09 -3.54
C ILE A 252 8.18 8.03 -2.42
N LEU A 253 7.27 8.71 -1.73
CA LEU A 253 7.61 9.62 -0.63
C LEU A 253 8.30 8.90 0.54
N ALA A 254 7.78 7.74 0.93
CA ALA A 254 8.26 6.99 2.09
C ALA A 254 9.67 6.42 1.86
N SER A 255 9.94 5.94 0.64
CA SER A 255 11.27 5.48 0.24
C SER A 255 12.27 6.64 0.05
N GLY A 256 11.77 7.81 -0.32
CA GLY A 256 12.58 8.97 -0.67
C GLY A 256 13.31 8.84 -2.00
N LEU A 257 12.93 7.89 -2.88
CA LEU A 257 13.62 7.72 -4.17
C LEU A 257 13.56 8.97 -5.06
N ASP A 258 12.53 9.80 -4.90
CA ASP A 258 12.37 11.09 -5.60
C ASP A 258 13.43 12.14 -5.21
N ARG A 259 14.30 11.83 -4.24
CA ARG A 259 15.42 12.69 -3.80
C ARG A 259 16.79 12.06 -4.04
N MET A 260 16.84 10.82 -4.51
CA MET A 260 18.09 10.09 -4.73
C MET A 260 18.72 10.50 -6.06
N GLU A 261 20.06 10.54 -6.12
CA GLU A 261 20.77 10.81 -7.39
C GLU A 261 20.85 9.53 -8.24
N GLN A 262 21.17 8.41 -7.58
CA GLN A 262 21.21 7.10 -8.19
C GLN A 262 19.82 6.62 -8.62
N THR A 263 19.78 5.82 -9.67
CA THR A 263 18.55 5.16 -10.14
C THR A 263 18.15 4.07 -9.16
N CYS A 264 16.93 4.17 -8.65
CA CYS A 264 16.33 3.23 -7.73
C CYS A 264 15.07 2.62 -8.33
N MET A 265 14.67 1.47 -7.82
CA MET A 265 13.39 0.85 -8.14
C MET A 265 12.56 0.72 -6.88
N LEU A 266 11.25 0.97 -6.97
CA LEU A 266 10.26 0.65 -5.96
C LEU A 266 9.31 -0.38 -6.55
N ILE A 267 9.16 -1.50 -5.86
CA ILE A 267 8.28 -2.60 -6.22
C ILE A 267 7.23 -2.72 -5.12
N ASP A 268 5.97 -2.41 -5.42
CA ASP A 268 4.83 -2.75 -4.58
C ASP A 268 4.07 -3.91 -5.22
N VAL A 269 3.92 -5.00 -4.47
CA VAL A 269 3.18 -6.16 -4.92
C VAL A 269 2.08 -6.45 -3.91
N GLY A 270 0.87 -6.06 -4.31
CA GLY A 270 -0.41 -6.50 -3.77
C GLY A 270 -1.19 -7.22 -4.86
N THR A 271 -2.44 -6.78 -5.11
CA THR A 271 -3.30 -7.36 -6.16
C THR A 271 -2.72 -7.12 -7.53
N ASN A 272 -2.10 -5.96 -7.67
CA ASN A 272 -1.33 -5.57 -8.84
C ASN A 272 0.15 -5.53 -8.46
N ALA A 273 0.99 -5.70 -9.48
CA ALA A 273 2.40 -5.38 -9.40
C ALA A 273 2.55 -3.95 -9.90
N GLU A 274 2.93 -3.06 -9.00
CA GLU A 274 3.09 -1.64 -9.26
C GLU A 274 4.56 -1.32 -9.06
N VAL A 275 5.19 -0.79 -10.11
CA VAL A 275 6.64 -0.62 -10.13
C VAL A 275 6.96 0.79 -10.58
N VAL A 276 7.84 1.43 -9.83
CA VAL A 276 8.42 2.74 -10.12
C VAL A 276 9.92 2.57 -10.30
N LEU A 277 10.47 3.20 -11.33
CA LEU A 277 11.91 3.24 -11.61
C LEU A 277 12.30 4.70 -11.81
N GLY A 278 13.41 5.12 -11.23
CA GLY A 278 13.93 6.47 -11.46
C GLY A 278 14.70 7.03 -10.28
N ASN A 279 14.76 8.35 -10.24
CA ASN A 279 15.55 9.12 -9.28
C ASN A 279 14.97 10.54 -9.11
N ARG A 280 15.76 11.46 -8.56
CA ARG A 280 15.35 12.86 -8.37
C ARG A 280 15.11 13.65 -9.65
N ASP A 281 15.55 13.17 -10.81
CA ASP A 281 15.45 13.89 -12.09
C ASP A 281 14.30 13.35 -12.95
N TRP A 282 14.09 12.03 -12.98
CA TRP A 282 13.04 11.38 -13.77
C TRP A 282 12.38 10.23 -13.01
N LEU A 283 11.10 9.98 -13.28
CA LEU A 283 10.34 8.85 -12.72
C LEU A 283 9.51 8.22 -13.83
N ILE A 284 9.58 6.90 -13.93
CA ILE A 284 8.74 6.10 -14.82
C ILE A 284 8.05 5.02 -13.99
N ALA A 285 6.80 4.72 -14.31
CA ALA A 285 6.05 3.71 -13.57
C ALA A 285 5.07 2.97 -14.44
N CYS A 286 4.68 1.80 -13.96
CA CYS A 286 3.57 1.05 -14.52
C CYS A 286 2.87 0.26 -13.41
N ALA A 287 1.59 -0.01 -13.63
CA ALA A 287 0.86 -1.03 -12.91
C ALA A 287 0.53 -2.17 -13.89
N GLY A 288 0.71 -3.40 -13.43
CA GLY A 288 0.36 -4.60 -14.19
C GLY A 288 -0.25 -5.65 -13.29
N ALA A 289 -0.95 -6.62 -13.87
CA ALA A 289 -1.41 -7.76 -13.10
C ALA A 289 -0.20 -8.59 -12.65
N ALA A 290 0.08 -8.63 -11.34
CA ALA A 290 1.10 -9.53 -10.77
C ALA A 290 0.72 -11.01 -10.98
N GLY A 291 -0.56 -11.28 -11.28
CA GLY A 291 -1.14 -12.61 -11.39
C GLY A 291 -1.74 -13.06 -10.05
N PRO A 292 -2.89 -13.75 -10.06
CA PRO A 292 -3.69 -13.98 -8.85
C PRO A 292 -3.17 -15.12 -7.96
N ALA A 293 -1.98 -15.68 -8.22
CA ALA A 293 -1.42 -16.75 -7.40
C ALA A 293 -0.87 -16.24 -6.05
N LEU A 294 -0.52 -14.96 -5.97
CA LEU A 294 0.10 -14.34 -4.79
C LEU A 294 -0.92 -13.77 -3.80
N GLU A 295 -2.15 -13.56 -4.25
CA GLU A 295 -3.25 -13.08 -3.43
C GLU A 295 -4.33 -14.17 -3.32
N GLY A 296 -4.66 -14.58 -2.09
CA GLY A 296 -5.53 -15.73 -1.84
C GLY A 296 -6.82 -15.71 -2.68
N GLY A 297 -7.15 -16.85 -3.29
CA GLY A 297 -8.39 -17.04 -4.04
C GLY A 297 -8.25 -17.77 -5.39
N VAL A 298 -7.06 -17.85 -5.99
CA VAL A 298 -6.87 -18.61 -7.25
C VAL A 298 -6.12 -19.91 -7.07
N ALA A 299 -5.16 -19.98 -6.14
CA ALA A 299 -4.65 -21.27 -5.71
C ALA A 299 -5.69 -21.95 -4.79
N ARG A 300 -6.02 -23.22 -5.02
CA ARG A 300 -7.13 -23.91 -4.31
C ARG A 300 -6.93 -23.96 -2.79
N MET A 301 -5.68 -23.93 -2.35
CA MET A 301 -5.24 -23.89 -0.95
C MET A 301 -4.68 -22.52 -0.53
N GLY A 302 -4.64 -21.57 -1.47
CA GLY A 302 -4.12 -20.24 -1.25
C GLY A 302 -5.06 -19.48 -0.32
N MET A 303 -4.50 -18.96 0.77
CA MET A 303 -5.20 -18.05 1.68
C MET A 303 -4.41 -16.76 1.80
N ARG A 304 -5.08 -15.70 2.26
CA ARG A 304 -4.37 -14.45 2.59
C ARG A 304 -3.47 -14.65 3.81
N ALA A 305 -2.46 -13.80 3.94
CA ALA A 305 -1.63 -13.76 5.14
C ALA A 305 -2.52 -13.43 6.35
N GLY A 306 -2.48 -14.30 7.36
CA GLY A 306 -3.29 -14.25 8.57
C GLY A 306 -3.12 -15.55 9.36
N PRO A 307 -3.72 -15.66 10.56
CA PRO A 307 -3.52 -16.81 11.44
C PRO A 307 -3.71 -18.14 10.70
N GLY A 308 -2.68 -18.99 10.76
CA GLY A 308 -2.70 -20.35 10.22
C GLY A 308 -2.30 -20.44 8.75
N ALA A 309 -2.04 -19.31 8.10
CA ALA A 309 -1.42 -19.29 6.79
C ALA A 309 0.07 -19.67 6.91
N ILE A 310 0.50 -20.66 6.12
CA ILE A 310 1.91 -21.00 5.97
C ILE A 310 2.61 -19.87 5.22
N GLU A 311 3.59 -19.22 5.87
CA GLU A 311 4.30 -18.05 5.33
C GLU A 311 5.74 -18.33 4.92
N HIS A 312 6.38 -19.34 5.51
CA HIS A 312 7.70 -19.80 5.10
C HIS A 312 7.72 -21.31 4.91
N VAL A 313 8.47 -21.75 3.90
CA VAL A 313 8.66 -23.18 3.60
C VAL A 313 10.12 -23.44 3.29
N ARG A 314 10.65 -24.55 3.80
CA ARG A 314 12.01 -25.01 3.51
C ARG A 314 12.04 -26.51 3.31
N VAL A 315 12.82 -26.96 2.32
CA VAL A 315 13.14 -28.38 2.17
C VAL A 315 14.58 -28.59 2.67
N ASP A 316 14.74 -29.26 3.81
CA ASP A 316 16.05 -29.77 4.21
C ASP A 316 16.44 -30.91 3.25
N ARG A 317 17.25 -30.57 2.24
CA ARG A 317 17.73 -31.51 1.21
C ARG A 317 18.76 -32.53 1.73
N LYS A 318 19.24 -32.41 2.97
CA LYS A 318 20.10 -33.40 3.62
C LYS A 318 19.25 -34.43 4.37
N ALA A 319 18.34 -33.97 5.21
CA ALA A 319 17.44 -34.83 5.98
C ALA A 319 16.22 -35.30 5.18
N TRP A 320 15.94 -34.67 4.04
CA TRP A 320 14.71 -34.82 3.25
C TRP A 320 13.45 -34.62 4.09
N ARG A 321 13.38 -33.47 4.78
CA ARG A 321 12.25 -33.03 5.59
C ARG A 321 11.71 -31.69 5.11
N LEU A 322 10.40 -31.55 5.12
CA LEU A 322 9.71 -30.28 4.89
C LEU A 322 9.54 -29.56 6.22
N GLU A 323 9.97 -28.30 6.26
CA GLU A 323 9.80 -27.40 7.40
C GLU A 323 8.95 -26.22 6.93
N TYR A 324 8.07 -25.74 7.80
CA TYR A 324 7.25 -24.58 7.53
C TYR A 324 6.92 -23.82 8.81
N THR A 325 6.59 -22.54 8.69
CA THR A 325 6.05 -21.73 9.78
C THR A 325 4.70 -21.16 9.37
N THR A 326 3.81 -21.03 10.36
CA THR A 326 2.49 -20.42 10.19
C THR A 326 2.44 -19.07 10.92
N ILE A 327 1.66 -18.15 10.38
CA ILE A 327 1.40 -16.87 11.04
C ILE A 327 0.66 -17.13 12.37
N ASP A 328 1.11 -16.43 13.42
CA ASP A 328 0.65 -16.52 14.81
C ASP A 328 0.84 -17.90 15.47
N ASP A 329 1.71 -18.77 14.93
CA ASP A 329 1.96 -20.13 15.41
C ASP A 329 0.68 -20.98 15.57
N THR A 330 -0.35 -20.65 14.77
CA THR A 330 -1.64 -21.36 14.80
C THR A 330 -1.63 -22.54 13.82
N PRO A 331 -2.48 -23.57 14.03
CA PRO A 331 -2.46 -24.75 13.16
C PRO A 331 -2.75 -24.38 11.69
N PRO A 332 -2.11 -25.07 10.73
CA PRO A 332 -2.16 -24.69 9.32
C PRO A 332 -3.58 -24.81 8.74
N ALA A 333 -4.02 -23.75 8.09
CA ALA A 333 -5.30 -23.67 7.39
C ALA A 333 -5.13 -23.57 5.86
N GLY A 334 -3.98 -23.09 5.39
CA GLY A 334 -3.65 -22.87 3.99
C GLY A 334 -2.25 -22.29 3.83
N ILE A 335 -1.93 -21.79 2.64
CA ILE A 335 -0.63 -21.19 2.31
C ILE A 335 -0.82 -19.76 1.78
N CYS A 336 -0.02 -18.80 2.23
CA CYS A 336 -0.06 -17.44 1.69
C CYS A 336 0.95 -17.25 0.54
N GLY A 337 0.95 -16.07 -0.08
CA GLY A 337 1.80 -15.78 -1.24
C GLY A 337 3.30 -15.98 -0.98
N SER A 338 3.80 -15.57 0.20
CA SER A 338 5.21 -15.80 0.56
C SER A 338 5.54 -17.29 0.71
N GLY A 339 4.65 -18.04 1.39
CA GLY A 339 4.83 -19.48 1.54
C GLY A 339 4.78 -20.22 0.21
N LEU A 340 3.95 -19.76 -0.74
CA LEU A 340 3.88 -20.32 -2.09
C LEU A 340 5.17 -20.07 -2.88
N ILE A 341 5.74 -18.87 -2.78
CA ILE A 341 7.03 -18.53 -3.40
C ILE A 341 8.14 -19.44 -2.84
N ASP A 342 8.26 -19.51 -1.52
CA ASP A 342 9.22 -20.35 -0.82
C ASP A 342 9.07 -21.82 -1.25
N LEU A 343 7.83 -22.33 -1.24
CA LEU A 343 7.53 -23.71 -1.60
C LEU A 343 7.98 -24.03 -3.04
N VAL A 344 7.57 -23.23 -4.03
CA VAL A 344 7.91 -23.54 -5.43
C VAL A 344 9.41 -23.43 -5.66
N ALA A 345 10.08 -22.45 -5.04
CA ALA A 345 11.53 -22.29 -5.12
C ALA A 345 12.26 -23.52 -4.53
N GLU A 346 11.86 -23.95 -3.35
CA GLU A 346 12.44 -25.12 -2.68
C GLU A 346 12.16 -26.42 -3.45
N LEU A 347 10.96 -26.58 -4.03
CA LEU A 347 10.64 -27.74 -4.87
C LEU A 347 11.46 -27.78 -6.16
N TYR A 348 11.74 -26.61 -6.77
CA TYR A 348 12.66 -26.52 -7.90
C TYR A 348 14.09 -26.92 -7.50
N LEU A 349 14.59 -26.36 -6.39
CA LEU A 349 15.93 -26.70 -5.86
C LEU A 349 16.05 -28.16 -5.42
N ALA A 350 14.94 -28.80 -5.06
CA ALA A 350 14.84 -30.23 -4.74
C ALA A 350 14.66 -31.12 -5.98
N ARG A 351 14.56 -30.53 -7.19
CA ARG A 351 14.27 -31.20 -8.47
C ARG A 351 12.95 -31.97 -8.47
N ILE A 352 11.96 -31.48 -7.72
CA ILE A 352 10.59 -32.00 -7.69
C ILE A 352 9.72 -31.26 -8.71
N VAL A 353 10.09 -30.01 -9.01
CA VAL A 353 9.52 -29.20 -10.08
C VAL A 353 10.62 -28.95 -11.12
N ASP A 354 10.29 -29.11 -12.39
CA ASP A 354 11.21 -28.78 -13.50
C ASP A 354 11.21 -27.28 -13.85
N LEU A 355 12.05 -26.89 -14.79
CA LEU A 355 12.13 -25.51 -15.29
C LEU A 355 10.81 -24.99 -15.91
N ARG A 356 9.84 -25.85 -16.25
CA ARG A 356 8.53 -25.46 -16.80
C ARG A 356 7.47 -25.34 -15.71
N GLY A 357 7.83 -25.55 -14.45
CA GLY A 357 6.85 -25.60 -13.35
C GLY A 357 6.07 -26.91 -13.30
N LYS A 358 6.56 -28.00 -13.91
CA LYS A 358 5.88 -29.31 -13.89
C LYS A 358 6.37 -30.20 -12.76
N LEU A 359 5.42 -30.75 -11.99
CA LEU A 359 5.70 -31.76 -10.97
C LEU A 359 6.32 -33.01 -11.63
N GLN A 360 7.39 -33.50 -11.02
CA GLN A 360 8.16 -34.65 -11.49
C GLN A 360 7.89 -35.87 -10.58
N PRO A 361 6.89 -36.70 -10.89
CA PRO A 361 6.55 -37.88 -10.09
C PRO A 361 7.55 -39.02 -10.16
N GLY A 362 8.58 -38.95 -11.01
CA GLY A 362 9.52 -40.05 -11.17
C GLY A 362 10.87 -39.69 -11.77
N GLY A 363 11.90 -40.28 -11.15
CA GLY A 363 13.31 -40.42 -11.54
C GLY A 363 14.04 -41.09 -10.37
N ASP A 364 14.62 -42.28 -10.58
CA ASP A 364 15.26 -43.11 -9.53
C ASP A 364 16.70 -42.68 -9.20
N ASP A 365 17.21 -41.64 -9.85
CA ASP A 365 18.63 -41.25 -9.83
C ASP A 365 19.06 -40.46 -8.58
N GLY A 366 18.35 -40.61 -7.45
CA GLY A 366 18.61 -39.88 -6.20
C GLY A 366 18.67 -40.77 -4.96
N PRO A 367 19.14 -40.24 -3.80
CA PRO A 367 19.26 -41.01 -2.56
C PRO A 367 17.91 -41.63 -2.13
N PRO A 368 17.90 -42.81 -1.49
CA PRO A 368 16.66 -43.45 -1.03
C PRO A 368 15.77 -42.57 -0.15
N ALA A 369 16.38 -41.68 0.66
CA ALA A 369 15.66 -40.70 1.48
C ALA A 369 14.86 -39.69 0.63
N ARG A 370 15.45 -39.20 -0.47
CA ARG A 370 14.76 -38.35 -1.45
C ARG A 370 13.57 -39.04 -2.07
N GLN A 371 13.79 -40.27 -2.56
CA GLN A 371 12.73 -41.04 -3.22
C GLN A 371 11.56 -41.30 -2.26
N ARG A 372 11.86 -41.59 -0.99
CA ARG A 372 10.84 -41.74 0.06
C ARG A 372 10.07 -40.44 0.26
N PHE A 373 10.76 -39.32 0.46
CA PHE A 373 10.14 -38.01 0.63
C PHE A 373 9.20 -37.65 -0.53
N ILE A 374 9.63 -37.86 -1.78
CA ILE A 374 8.80 -37.61 -2.96
C ILE A 374 7.59 -38.53 -2.99
N ARG A 375 7.75 -39.84 -2.74
CA ARG A 375 6.62 -40.79 -2.72
C ARG A 375 5.59 -40.49 -1.65
N GLU A 376 6.03 -40.02 -0.49
CA GLU A 376 5.14 -39.66 0.63
C GLU A 376 4.38 -38.36 0.36
N ARG A 377 5.02 -37.38 -0.29
CA ARG A 377 4.47 -36.03 -0.46
C ARG A 377 3.76 -35.85 -1.80
N LEU A 378 4.25 -36.46 -2.87
CA LEU A 378 3.62 -36.36 -4.17
C LEU A 378 2.57 -37.45 -4.31
N GLN A 379 1.30 -37.05 -4.31
CA GLN A 379 0.15 -37.96 -4.32
C GLN A 379 -0.84 -37.56 -5.40
N LYS A 380 -1.70 -38.50 -5.80
CA LYS A 380 -2.83 -38.17 -6.67
C LYS A 380 -4.01 -37.68 -5.85
N VAL A 381 -4.42 -36.44 -6.06
CA VAL A 381 -5.61 -35.83 -5.48
C VAL A 381 -6.60 -35.59 -6.62
N GLU A 382 -7.79 -36.18 -6.53
CA GLU A 382 -8.82 -36.09 -7.59
C GLU A 382 -8.33 -36.51 -9.00
N GLY A 383 -7.34 -37.41 -9.06
CA GLY A 383 -6.78 -37.93 -10.30
C GLY A 383 -5.55 -37.18 -10.83
N GLU A 384 -5.22 -36.01 -10.27
CA GLU A 384 -4.06 -35.21 -10.66
C GLU A 384 -2.93 -35.29 -9.62
N TRP A 385 -1.68 -35.16 -10.06
CA TRP A 385 -0.54 -35.09 -9.14
C TRP A 385 -0.55 -33.77 -8.38
N ALA A 386 -0.38 -33.85 -7.06
CA ALA A 386 -0.22 -32.72 -6.17
C ALA A 386 0.84 -33.01 -5.11
N PHE A 387 1.56 -31.97 -4.68
CA PHE A 387 2.52 -32.05 -3.60
C PHE A 387 1.84 -31.71 -2.26
N VAL A 388 1.79 -32.66 -1.32
CA VAL A 388 1.15 -32.49 -0.01
C VAL A 388 2.09 -31.74 0.93
N VAL A 389 1.79 -30.46 1.18
CA VAL A 389 2.52 -29.59 2.13
C VAL A 389 2.16 -29.98 3.57
N VAL A 390 0.87 -30.13 3.85
CA VAL A 390 0.37 -30.54 5.18
C VAL A 390 -0.70 -31.62 5.01
N PRO A 391 -0.56 -32.79 5.68
CA PRO A 391 -1.59 -33.83 5.69
C PRO A 391 -2.90 -33.35 6.32
N ALA A 392 -4.01 -33.97 5.94
CA ALA A 392 -5.35 -33.61 6.42
C ALA A 392 -5.50 -33.66 7.95
N GLN A 393 -4.74 -34.53 8.62
CA GLN A 393 -4.81 -34.75 10.07
C GLN A 393 -4.20 -33.60 10.88
N GLU A 394 -3.37 -32.77 10.24
CA GLU A 394 -2.64 -31.67 10.89
C GLU A 394 -3.29 -30.30 10.62
N THR A 395 -4.33 -30.24 9.78
CA THR A 395 -5.00 -28.98 9.42
C THR A 395 -6.26 -28.74 10.23
N VAL A 396 -6.61 -27.47 10.41
CA VAL A 396 -7.81 -27.05 11.17
C VAL A 396 -9.12 -27.57 10.56
N HIS A 397 -9.15 -27.76 9.25
CA HIS A 397 -10.36 -28.10 8.49
C HIS A 397 -10.45 -29.58 8.09
N GLY A 398 -9.49 -30.41 8.51
CA GLY A 398 -9.45 -31.83 8.15
C GLY A 398 -9.23 -32.09 6.66
N ARG A 399 -8.68 -31.12 5.92
CA ARG A 399 -8.37 -31.20 4.48
C ARG A 399 -6.89 -30.92 4.28
N PRO A 400 -6.18 -31.67 3.42
CA PRO A 400 -4.75 -31.46 3.25
C PRO A 400 -4.46 -30.11 2.57
N VAL A 401 -3.37 -29.45 2.96
CA VAL A 401 -2.79 -28.35 2.18
C VAL A 401 -1.88 -28.98 1.14
N VAL A 402 -2.25 -28.83 -0.13
CA VAL A 402 -1.52 -29.43 -1.26
C VAL A 402 -1.06 -28.33 -2.21
N LEU A 403 -0.16 -28.61 -3.14
CA LEU A 403 0.17 -27.75 -4.26
C LEU A 403 -0.10 -28.54 -5.54
N SER A 404 -1.12 -28.14 -6.31
CA SER A 404 -1.48 -28.80 -7.56
C SER A 404 -0.73 -28.23 -8.76
N GLN A 405 -0.84 -28.90 -9.90
CA GLN A 405 -0.28 -28.39 -11.14
C GLN A 405 -0.96 -27.09 -11.62
N VAL A 406 -2.24 -26.89 -11.30
CA VAL A 406 -2.97 -25.65 -11.64
C VAL A 406 -2.42 -24.47 -10.85
N ASP A 407 -2.14 -24.67 -9.56
CA ASP A 407 -1.55 -23.64 -8.69
C ASP A 407 -0.12 -23.29 -9.15
N LEU A 408 0.67 -24.30 -9.49
CA LEU A 408 2.00 -24.12 -10.10
C LEU A 408 1.92 -23.34 -11.41
N ASP A 409 1.01 -23.70 -12.32
CA ASP A 409 0.85 -23.00 -13.59
C ASP A 409 0.43 -21.53 -13.38
N ALA A 410 -0.38 -21.24 -12.35
CA ALA A 410 -0.73 -19.88 -11.95
C ALA A 410 0.46 -19.11 -11.36
N MET A 411 1.26 -19.78 -10.53
CA MET A 411 2.48 -19.20 -9.97
C MET A 411 3.51 -18.88 -11.06
N MET A 412 3.68 -19.77 -12.05
CA MET A 412 4.56 -19.56 -13.20
C MET A 412 4.13 -18.37 -14.08
N ARG A 413 2.83 -18.07 -14.18
CA ARG A 413 2.35 -16.85 -14.85
C ARG A 413 2.63 -15.61 -14.01
N SER A 414 2.40 -15.70 -12.71
CA SER A 414 2.54 -14.56 -11.79
C SER A 414 4.00 -14.10 -11.72
N LYS A 415 4.92 -15.05 -11.55
CA LYS A 415 6.35 -14.77 -11.56
C LYS A 415 6.83 -14.20 -12.90
N ALA A 416 6.26 -14.67 -14.01
CA ALA A 416 6.64 -14.24 -15.35
C ALA A 416 6.17 -12.81 -15.62
N ALA A 417 4.97 -12.47 -15.15
CA ALA A 417 4.45 -11.10 -15.20
C ALA A 417 5.37 -10.15 -14.42
N MET A 418 5.74 -10.50 -13.18
CA MET A 418 6.62 -9.68 -12.35
C MET A 418 7.94 -9.38 -13.07
N TYR A 419 8.68 -10.40 -13.49
CA TYR A 419 9.98 -10.20 -14.13
C TYR A 419 9.87 -9.46 -15.47
N ALA A 420 8.81 -9.73 -16.24
CA ALA A 420 8.54 -9.01 -17.49
C ALA A 420 8.23 -7.53 -17.25
N ILE A 421 7.50 -7.18 -16.19
CA ILE A 421 7.27 -5.78 -15.77
C ILE A 421 8.61 -5.11 -15.50
N LEU A 422 9.43 -5.70 -14.62
CA LEU A 422 10.72 -5.14 -14.24
C LEU A 422 11.61 -4.89 -15.45
N THR A 423 11.72 -5.89 -16.32
CA THR A 423 12.60 -5.83 -17.49
C THR A 423 12.05 -4.87 -18.56
N THR A 424 10.74 -4.75 -18.69
CA THR A 424 10.11 -3.80 -19.62
C THR A 424 10.39 -2.36 -19.19
N LEU A 425 10.29 -2.06 -17.89
CA LEU A 425 10.59 -0.72 -17.37
C LEU A 425 12.06 -0.36 -17.57
N THR A 426 12.99 -1.22 -17.16
CA THR A 426 14.43 -0.93 -17.27
C THR A 426 14.87 -0.77 -18.72
N SER A 427 14.35 -1.61 -19.63
CA SER A 427 14.67 -1.53 -21.06
C SER A 427 14.16 -0.24 -21.72
N GLN A 428 13.03 0.31 -21.28
CA GLN A 428 12.49 1.56 -21.85
C GLN A 428 13.36 2.78 -21.58
N VAL A 429 14.15 2.76 -20.51
CA VAL A 429 15.05 3.85 -20.12
C VAL A 429 16.52 3.51 -20.33
N GLY A 430 16.82 2.35 -20.92
CA GLY A 430 18.19 1.91 -21.21
C GLY A 430 19.04 1.66 -19.96
N VAL A 431 18.41 1.22 -18.87
CA VAL A 431 19.07 0.86 -17.60
C VAL A 431 19.20 -0.65 -17.54
N GLU A 432 20.35 -1.16 -17.10
CA GLU A 432 20.53 -2.58 -16.80
C GLU A 432 20.23 -2.86 -15.33
N PHE A 433 19.79 -4.08 -14.98
CA PHE A 433 19.55 -4.42 -13.57
C PHE A 433 20.81 -4.26 -12.71
N ALA A 434 21.99 -4.48 -13.29
CA ALA A 434 23.27 -4.32 -12.59
C ALA A 434 23.56 -2.87 -12.17
N ASP A 435 22.89 -1.88 -12.78
CA ASP A 435 23.01 -0.47 -12.40
C ASP A 435 22.15 -0.12 -11.17
N LEU A 436 21.25 -1.03 -10.74
CA LEU A 436 20.35 -0.82 -9.62
C LEU A 436 21.00 -1.25 -8.31
N GLU A 437 21.58 -0.30 -7.60
CA GLU A 437 22.11 -0.52 -6.25
C GLU A 437 20.99 -0.66 -5.20
N THR A 438 19.82 -0.05 -5.44
CA THR A 438 18.72 0.03 -4.47
C THR A 438 17.37 -0.31 -5.10
N ILE A 439 16.77 -1.38 -4.60
CA ILE A 439 15.42 -1.84 -4.91
C ILE A 439 14.61 -1.85 -3.61
N PHE A 440 13.69 -0.91 -3.49
CA PHE A 440 12.72 -0.89 -2.43
C PHE A 440 11.60 -1.88 -2.71
N VAL A 441 11.21 -2.65 -1.70
CA VAL A 441 10.16 -3.65 -1.80
C VAL A 441 9.09 -3.35 -0.74
N ALA A 442 7.90 -3.01 -1.20
CA ALA A 442 6.76 -2.59 -0.39
C ALA A 442 5.65 -3.66 -0.34
N GLY A 443 4.59 -3.34 0.37
CA GLY A 443 3.39 -4.16 0.47
C GLY A 443 3.58 -5.45 1.26
N ALA A 444 2.64 -6.38 1.10
CA ALA A 444 2.73 -7.72 1.70
C ALA A 444 3.98 -8.46 1.23
N PHE A 445 4.40 -8.20 -0.01
CA PHE A 445 5.58 -8.79 -0.61
C PHE A 445 6.86 -8.41 0.15
N GLY A 446 7.09 -7.11 0.40
CA GLY A 446 8.27 -6.63 1.13
C GLY A 446 8.35 -7.06 2.59
N ARG A 447 7.23 -7.49 3.21
CA ARG A 447 7.18 -7.88 4.62
C ARG A 447 7.52 -9.35 4.86
N HIS A 448 7.09 -10.25 3.96
CA HIS A 448 7.11 -11.69 4.22
C HIS A 448 7.98 -12.49 3.23
N ILE A 449 8.40 -11.92 2.10
CA ILE A 449 9.11 -12.69 1.06
C ILE A 449 10.62 -12.61 1.27
N ASP A 450 11.28 -13.77 1.24
CA ASP A 450 12.73 -13.86 1.13
C ASP A 450 13.15 -13.53 -0.31
N PRO A 451 13.91 -12.44 -0.55
CA PRO A 451 14.39 -12.09 -1.90
C PRO A 451 15.16 -13.24 -2.56
N ARG A 452 15.84 -14.11 -1.79
CA ARG A 452 16.53 -15.28 -2.34
C ARG A 452 15.57 -16.22 -3.06
N GLN A 453 14.43 -16.51 -2.46
CA GLN A 453 13.44 -17.43 -3.03
C GLN A 453 12.76 -16.80 -4.26
N ALA A 454 12.50 -15.50 -4.21
CA ALA A 454 12.00 -14.75 -5.36
C ALA A 454 13.01 -14.72 -6.53
N ILE A 455 14.32 -14.61 -6.25
CA ILE A 455 15.39 -14.72 -7.26
C ILE A 455 15.45 -16.14 -7.85
N VAL A 456 15.37 -17.19 -7.01
CA VAL A 456 15.35 -18.59 -7.46
C VAL A 456 14.20 -18.85 -8.44
N LEU A 457 13.01 -18.27 -8.18
CA LEU A 457 11.89 -18.37 -9.13
C LEU A 457 12.04 -17.52 -10.39
N GLY A 458 12.94 -16.54 -10.36
CA GLY A 458 13.06 -15.50 -11.37
C GLY A 458 11.90 -14.52 -11.36
N MET A 459 11.50 -14.06 -10.17
CA MET A 459 10.57 -12.94 -9.95
C MET A 459 11.33 -11.61 -9.82
N LEU A 460 12.43 -11.64 -9.10
CA LEU A 460 13.34 -10.51 -8.90
C LEU A 460 14.63 -10.75 -9.69
N PRO A 461 15.33 -9.69 -10.13
CA PRO A 461 16.61 -9.85 -10.82
C PRO A 461 17.66 -10.49 -9.91
N ASP A 462 18.67 -11.16 -10.46
CA ASP A 462 19.73 -11.79 -9.66
C ASP A 462 20.77 -10.77 -9.21
N LEU A 463 20.45 -10.02 -8.16
CA LEU A 463 21.30 -8.99 -7.57
C LEU A 463 21.74 -9.36 -6.15
N PRO A 464 22.80 -8.72 -5.61
CA PRO A 464 23.17 -8.86 -4.21
C PRO A 464 21.98 -8.58 -3.29
N LEU A 465 21.81 -9.39 -2.23
CA LEU A 465 20.67 -9.24 -1.31
C LEU A 465 20.67 -7.90 -0.58
N SER A 466 21.83 -7.25 -0.48
CA SER A 466 21.96 -5.89 0.06
C SER A 466 21.28 -4.83 -0.79
N SER A 467 20.94 -5.13 -2.05
CA SER A 467 20.20 -4.22 -2.94
C SER A 467 18.71 -4.17 -2.61
N TYR A 468 18.15 -5.15 -1.87
CA TYR A 468 16.72 -5.21 -1.58
C TYR A 468 16.41 -4.64 -0.19
N HIS A 469 15.60 -3.58 -0.16
CA HIS A 469 15.25 -2.85 1.06
C HIS A 469 13.74 -2.95 1.32
N PRO A 470 13.30 -3.68 2.36
CA PRO A 470 11.89 -3.76 2.69
C PRO A 470 11.38 -2.43 3.27
N LEU A 471 10.23 -1.96 2.79
CA LEU A 471 9.58 -0.73 3.28
C LEU A 471 8.35 -0.98 4.17
N GLY A 472 7.81 -2.20 4.17
CA GLY A 472 6.54 -2.49 4.83
C GLY A 472 5.35 -1.78 4.15
N ASN A 473 4.39 -1.29 4.93
CA ASN A 473 3.25 -0.53 4.40
C ASN A 473 3.68 0.90 4.06
N SER A 474 4.20 1.09 2.85
CA SER A 474 4.68 2.38 2.35
C SER A 474 3.55 3.36 2.03
N SER A 475 2.34 2.86 1.71
CA SER A 475 1.13 3.69 1.55
C SER A 475 0.81 4.44 2.86
N LEU A 476 0.77 3.72 3.99
CA LEU A 476 0.54 4.31 5.30
C LEU A 476 1.69 5.25 5.72
N ALA A 477 2.93 4.84 5.50
CA ALA A 477 4.09 5.67 5.84
C ALA A 477 4.10 7.00 5.05
N GLY A 478 3.71 6.99 3.78
CA GLY A 478 3.54 8.22 3.00
C GLY A 478 2.41 9.10 3.54
N ALA A 479 1.27 8.52 3.93
CA ALA A 479 0.19 9.25 4.59
C ALA A 479 0.64 9.92 5.90
N GLU A 480 1.43 9.22 6.72
CA GLU A 480 2.02 9.79 7.95
C GLU A 480 2.92 11.01 7.63
N LEU A 481 3.74 10.94 6.57
CA LEU A 481 4.56 12.08 6.14
C LEU A 481 3.73 13.29 5.71
N ILE A 482 2.62 13.07 5.00
CA ILE A 482 1.69 14.14 4.59
C ILE A 482 1.15 14.92 5.79
N LEU A 483 0.89 14.25 6.91
CA LEU A 483 0.40 14.90 8.12
C LEU A 483 1.48 15.75 8.81
N LEU A 484 2.72 15.26 8.83
CA LEU A 484 3.80 15.85 9.63
C LEU A 484 4.60 16.91 8.88
N ASP A 485 4.70 16.82 7.55
CA ASP A 485 5.67 17.58 6.79
C ASP A 485 5.05 18.31 5.58
N GLY A 486 5.19 19.63 5.56
CA GLY A 486 4.72 20.48 4.45
C GLY A 486 5.47 20.24 3.15
N GLU A 487 6.73 19.85 3.22
CA GLU A 487 7.56 19.53 2.06
C GLU A 487 7.12 18.20 1.46
N ALA A 488 6.77 17.21 2.28
CA ALA A 488 6.15 15.98 1.80
C ALA A 488 4.84 16.26 1.03
N ARG A 489 4.01 17.20 1.51
CA ARG A 489 2.78 17.61 0.79
C ARG A 489 3.09 18.20 -0.58
N LYS A 490 4.09 19.08 -0.70
CA LYS A 490 4.53 19.63 -1.99
C LYS A 490 5.10 18.57 -2.92
N ARG A 491 6.05 17.78 -2.41
CA ARG A 491 6.69 16.68 -3.14
C ARG A 491 5.66 15.69 -3.68
N SER A 492 4.62 15.36 -2.92
CA SER A 492 3.53 14.49 -3.39
C SER A 492 2.90 14.98 -4.70
N SER A 493 2.70 16.29 -4.81
CA SER A 493 2.13 16.94 -6.00
C SER A 493 3.13 17.00 -7.14
N GLU A 494 4.41 17.21 -6.85
CA GLU A 494 5.49 17.24 -7.85
C GLU A 494 5.77 15.86 -8.45
N ILE A 495 5.81 14.83 -7.61
CA ILE A 495 5.94 13.42 -8.03
C ILE A 495 4.86 13.08 -9.06
N GLY A 496 3.59 13.37 -8.76
CA GLY A 496 2.48 13.08 -9.65
C GLY A 496 2.56 13.79 -11.01
N ARG A 497 3.26 14.94 -11.09
CA ARG A 497 3.49 15.69 -12.34
C ARG A 497 4.70 15.20 -13.14
N ARG A 498 5.70 14.64 -12.45
CA ARG A 498 6.97 14.20 -13.06
C ARG A 498 6.91 12.77 -13.58
N ILE A 499 5.99 11.97 -13.06
CA ILE A 499 5.91 10.56 -13.40
C ILE A 499 5.42 10.35 -14.83
N THR A 500 6.12 9.50 -15.56
CA THR A 500 5.68 8.98 -16.85
C THR A 500 5.07 7.61 -16.64
N TYR A 501 3.75 7.49 -16.83
CA TYR A 501 3.05 6.22 -16.68
C TYR A 501 3.06 5.44 -18.00
N ILE A 502 3.49 4.18 -17.95
CA ILE A 502 3.48 3.25 -19.08
C ILE A 502 2.26 2.33 -18.94
N GLU A 503 1.43 2.34 -19.98
CA GLU A 503 0.34 1.38 -20.10
C GLU A 503 0.84 0.04 -20.64
N LEU A 504 0.93 -0.97 -19.78
CA LEU A 504 1.43 -2.30 -20.14
C LEU A 504 0.45 -3.07 -21.04
N ASN A 505 -0.86 -2.79 -20.95
CA ASN A 505 -1.89 -3.53 -21.70
C ASN A 505 -1.72 -3.43 -23.22
N VAL A 506 -1.10 -2.37 -23.72
CA VAL A 506 -0.84 -2.13 -25.15
C VAL A 506 0.64 -2.30 -25.51
N ASN A 507 1.47 -2.72 -24.55
CA ASN A 507 2.91 -2.84 -24.75
C ASN A 507 3.28 -4.21 -25.35
N GLN A 508 3.67 -4.23 -26.62
CA GLN A 508 4.03 -5.47 -27.32
C GLN A 508 5.27 -6.15 -26.74
N GLU A 509 6.22 -5.36 -26.25
CA GLU A 509 7.48 -5.84 -25.67
C GLU A 509 7.25 -6.62 -24.37
N PHE A 510 6.27 -6.19 -23.57
CA PHE A 510 5.86 -6.90 -22.36
C PHE A 510 5.46 -8.35 -22.66
N MET A 511 4.67 -8.61 -23.70
CA MET A 511 4.21 -9.96 -24.06
C MET A 511 5.36 -10.88 -24.51
N ILE A 512 6.36 -10.33 -25.20
CA ILE A 512 7.56 -11.07 -25.61
C ILE A 512 8.36 -11.47 -24.36
N ARG A 513 8.61 -10.52 -23.45
CA ARG A 513 9.36 -10.74 -22.20
C ARG A 513 8.63 -11.69 -21.26
N PHE A 514 7.30 -11.56 -21.15
CA PHE A 514 6.45 -12.46 -20.39
C PHE A 514 6.64 -13.92 -20.82
N SER A 515 6.66 -14.18 -22.12
CA SER A 515 6.80 -15.54 -22.65
C SER A 515 8.13 -16.18 -22.26
N GLY A 516 9.24 -15.43 -22.37
CA GLY A 516 10.57 -15.88 -21.94
C GLY A 516 10.71 -16.04 -20.43
N SER A 517 9.89 -15.33 -19.66
CA SER A 517 9.89 -15.33 -18.20
C SER A 517 9.08 -16.47 -17.58
N ARG A 518 8.48 -17.38 -18.37
CA ARG A 518 7.64 -18.48 -17.87
C ARG A 518 8.39 -19.70 -17.33
N PHE A 519 9.72 -19.69 -17.33
CA PHE A 519 10.55 -20.83 -16.92
C PHE A 519 11.34 -20.51 -15.65
N ILE A 520 11.66 -21.47 -14.78
CA ILE A 520 12.45 -21.22 -13.56
C ILE A 520 13.97 -21.36 -13.84
N PRO A 521 14.80 -20.32 -13.53
CA PRO A 521 14.41 -18.94 -13.18
C PRO A 521 14.00 -18.12 -14.42
N HIS A 522 14.56 -18.42 -15.59
CA HIS A 522 14.24 -17.78 -16.88
C HIS A 522 14.60 -18.69 -18.06
N THR A 523 14.16 -18.38 -19.29
CA THR A 523 14.61 -19.09 -20.51
C THR A 523 16.10 -18.89 -20.78
N ASP A 524 16.66 -17.78 -20.30
CA ASP A 524 18.07 -17.43 -20.38
C ASP A 524 18.71 -17.55 -18.98
N PRO A 525 19.47 -18.62 -18.72
CA PRO A 525 20.19 -18.82 -17.46
C PRO A 525 21.20 -17.73 -17.12
N ALA A 526 21.73 -17.01 -18.11
CA ALA A 526 22.80 -16.03 -17.89
C ALA A 526 22.31 -14.82 -17.07
N LEU A 527 21.00 -14.58 -17.03
CA LEU A 527 20.37 -13.56 -16.20
C LEU A 527 20.31 -13.92 -14.71
N PHE A 528 20.55 -15.20 -14.37
CA PHE A 528 20.44 -15.74 -13.01
C PHE A 528 21.65 -16.62 -12.65
N PRO A 529 22.88 -16.08 -12.66
CA PRO A 529 24.10 -16.84 -12.39
C PRO A 529 24.14 -17.53 -11.02
N SER A 530 23.39 -17.04 -10.02
CA SER A 530 23.33 -17.62 -8.68
C SER A 530 22.39 -18.84 -8.58
N VAL A 531 21.50 -19.03 -9.55
CA VAL A 531 20.47 -20.07 -9.53
C VAL A 531 20.94 -21.29 -10.32
N PRO A 532 20.99 -22.49 -9.71
CA PRO A 532 21.39 -23.69 -10.43
C PRO A 532 20.32 -24.08 -11.45
N VAL A 533 20.72 -24.30 -12.70
CA VAL A 533 19.83 -24.80 -13.76
C VAL A 533 19.96 -26.32 -13.90
N PHE A 534 18.82 -27.00 -13.79
CA PHE A 534 18.74 -28.45 -13.95
C PHE A 534 18.12 -28.76 -15.31
N GLY A 535 18.95 -29.17 -16.29
CA GLY A 535 18.49 -29.64 -17.59
C GLY A 535 17.94 -31.07 -17.53
N ASN A 536 17.12 -31.46 -18.52
CA ASN A 536 16.80 -32.87 -18.74
C ASN A 536 18.09 -33.59 -19.15
N GLU A 537 18.63 -34.44 -18.27
CA GLU A 537 19.79 -35.33 -18.50
C GLU A 537 19.63 -36.30 -19.70
N GLN A 538 18.57 -36.16 -20.51
CA GLN A 538 18.36 -36.92 -21.75
C GLN A 538 19.08 -36.33 -22.98
N GLN A 539 19.56 -35.08 -22.96
CA GLN A 539 20.34 -34.53 -24.08
C GLN A 539 21.84 -34.85 -24.00
N ASP A 540 22.43 -34.93 -22.81
CA ASP A 540 23.87 -35.23 -22.64
C ASP A 540 24.22 -36.72 -22.78
N ARG A 541 23.22 -37.61 -22.89
CA ARG A 541 23.45 -39.05 -23.21
C ARG A 541 23.51 -39.35 -24.70
N LYS A 542 23.46 -38.34 -25.57
CA LYS A 542 23.57 -38.47 -27.04
C LYS A 542 24.68 -37.62 -27.67
N ALA A 543 25.62 -37.11 -26.86
CA ALA A 543 26.87 -36.53 -27.35
C ALA A 543 28.01 -37.55 -27.28
#